data_AF-A0A6P6VFZ0-F1
#
_entry.id   AF-A0A6P6VFZ0-F1
#
_cell.length_a   1.000
_cell.length_b   1.000
_cell.length_c   1.000
_cell.angle_alpha   90.00
_cell.angle_beta   90.00
_cell.angle_gamma   90.00
#
_symmetry.space_group_name_H-M   'P 1'
#
loop_
_entity.id
_entity.type
_entity.pdbx_description
1 polymer ?
#
loop_
_entity_poly.entity_id
_entity_poly.type
_entity_poly.pdbx_seq_one_letter_code
_entity_poly.pdbx_strand_id
1 'polypeptide(L)'
;MELQMTRENADYTVRAASSPQPKMGGGEGAVDDHEGQSLSSRRRRWRTKALVITQLTLRALVVAFSLAAIIITITAKQTVNVGILTFTARYNYSSAMRFQLGANSVVCALSFLSMLLFVLPLRSAHPQSEPPGNYFYLLLHDMVLTMLVISGCAAGSTVGYLAKYGQEQGSWIAFCTYLHRFCNQLQAALAFAYLAFFCMFVLTIVAASKLKSHVR
;
A
#
# COMPACT_ATOMS: atom_id res chain seq x y z
N MET A 1 -37.78 4.28 29.05
CA MET A 1 -38.20 3.30 30.08
C MET A 1 -38.42 2.00 29.33
N GLU A 2 -37.50 1.03 29.52
CA GLU A 2 -37.67 -0.45 29.55
C GLU A 2 -38.76 -1.10 28.67
N LEU A 3 -38.65 -2.27 28.04
CA LEU A 3 -37.70 -3.39 28.02
C LEU A 3 -38.28 -4.45 27.04
N GLN A 4 -37.39 -5.18 26.34
CA GLN A 4 -37.43 -6.63 26.04
C GLN A 4 -38.60 -7.29 25.25
N MET A 5 -38.33 -7.96 24.11
CA MET A 5 -37.77 -9.32 23.92
C MET A 5 -38.86 -10.41 23.85
N THR A 6 -38.96 -11.07 22.69
CA THR A 6 -39.42 -12.47 22.47
C THR A 6 -39.21 -12.77 20.96
N ARG A 7 -38.38 -13.78 20.58
CA ARG A 7 -38.78 -15.13 20.12
C ARG A 7 -39.75 -15.10 18.92
N GLU A 8 -39.63 -15.86 17.83
CA GLU A 8 -38.95 -17.12 17.54
C GLU A 8 -39.04 -17.38 16.02
N ASN A 9 -38.16 -18.25 15.53
CA ASN A 9 -38.12 -18.92 14.22
C ASN A 9 -39.46 -19.16 13.50
N ALA A 10 -39.53 -18.81 12.21
CA ALA A 10 -40.17 -19.60 11.15
C ALA A 10 -40.26 -18.80 9.85
N ASP A 11 -39.25 -18.87 8.96
CA ASP A 11 -39.46 -18.78 7.50
C ASP A 11 -38.15 -18.98 6.73
N TYR A 12 -37.65 -20.22 6.61
CA TYR A 12 -36.63 -20.55 5.60
C TYR A 12 -36.88 -21.97 5.07
N THR A 13 -38.11 -22.17 4.57
CA THR A 13 -38.50 -23.36 3.79
C THR A 13 -39.23 -22.92 2.53
N VAL A 14 -38.51 -22.40 1.53
CA VAL A 14 -38.98 -22.44 0.13
C VAL A 14 -37.82 -22.76 -0.82
N ARG A 15 -37.72 -24.05 -1.14
CA ARG A 15 -37.40 -24.67 -2.45
C ARG A 15 -37.16 -23.70 -3.63
N ALA A 16 -36.05 -23.84 -4.36
CA ALA A 16 -35.92 -24.53 -5.67
C ALA A 16 -35.33 -23.50 -6.67
N ALA A 17 -34.52 -23.76 -7.70
CA ALA A 17 -34.01 -24.92 -8.42
C ALA A 17 -32.65 -24.48 -9.01
N SER A 18 -31.67 -25.32 -9.35
CA SER A 18 -31.72 -26.25 -10.48
C SER A 18 -30.34 -26.93 -10.60
N SER A 19 -30.37 -28.24 -10.83
CA SER A 19 -29.22 -29.09 -11.11
C SER A 19 -28.77 -28.95 -12.57
N PRO A 20 -27.55 -29.38 -12.92
CA PRO A 20 -27.49 -30.53 -13.83
C PRO A 20 -26.60 -31.68 -13.30
N GLN A 21 -27.14 -32.90 -13.42
CA GLN A 21 -26.49 -34.20 -13.25
C GLN A 21 -25.47 -34.48 -14.37
N PRO A 22 -24.47 -35.34 -14.11
CA PRO A 22 -24.33 -36.51 -15.00
C PRO A 22 -24.14 -37.85 -14.26
N LYS A 23 -24.97 -38.80 -14.73
CA LYS A 23 -24.92 -40.27 -14.71
C LYS A 23 -23.99 -41.02 -13.75
N MET A 24 -24.62 -41.86 -12.90
CA MET A 24 -24.02 -43.04 -12.30
C MET A 24 -23.70 -44.11 -13.35
N GLY A 25 -22.45 -44.58 -13.36
CA GLY A 25 -22.02 -45.89 -13.83
C GLY A 25 -21.16 -46.50 -12.73
N GLY A 26 -21.47 -47.73 -12.30
CA GLY A 26 -20.96 -48.34 -11.08
C GLY A 26 -19.52 -48.84 -11.11
N GLY A 27 -19.02 -49.18 -9.92
CA GLY A 27 -17.76 -49.90 -9.66
C GLY A 27 -16.85 -49.17 -8.68
N GLU A 28 -16.72 -49.72 -7.46
CA GLU A 28 -15.62 -49.58 -6.49
C GLU A 28 -15.04 -48.18 -6.16
N GLY A 29 -15.18 -47.76 -4.90
CA GLY A 29 -14.32 -46.73 -4.29
C GLY A 29 -15.01 -45.81 -3.28
N ALA A 30 -15.33 -46.32 -2.08
CA ALA A 30 -15.74 -45.48 -0.95
C ALA A 30 -14.51 -44.99 -0.16
N VAL A 31 -13.73 -44.09 -0.76
CA VAL A 31 -12.65 -43.31 -0.12
C VAL A 31 -12.69 -41.92 -0.77
N ASP A 32 -12.48 -40.84 0.02
CA ASP A 32 -12.22 -39.44 -0.41
C ASP A 32 -13.21 -38.27 -0.13
N ASP A 33 -14.13 -38.34 0.83
CA ASP A 33 -14.85 -37.11 1.28
C ASP A 33 -14.16 -36.37 2.45
N HIS A 34 -13.50 -37.09 3.36
CA HIS A 34 -12.79 -36.49 4.50
C HIS A 34 -11.46 -35.82 4.10
N GLU A 35 -10.77 -36.35 3.08
CA GLU A 35 -9.50 -35.79 2.62
C GLU A 35 -9.71 -34.44 1.89
N GLY A 36 -10.77 -34.33 1.07
CA GLY A 36 -11.16 -33.10 0.38
C GLY A 36 -11.56 -31.94 1.31
N GLN A 37 -12.25 -32.22 2.42
CA GLN A 37 -12.56 -31.21 3.45
C GLN A 37 -11.31 -30.79 4.26
N SER A 38 -10.38 -31.71 4.50
CA SER A 38 -9.10 -31.41 5.16
C SER A 38 -8.16 -30.56 4.28
N LEU A 39 -8.14 -30.82 2.98
CA LEU A 39 -7.34 -30.08 1.99
C LEU A 39 -7.91 -28.68 1.75
N SER A 40 -9.23 -28.51 1.69
CA SER A 40 -9.87 -27.19 1.52
C SER A 40 -9.71 -26.30 2.77
N SER A 41 -9.82 -26.88 3.97
CA SER A 41 -9.59 -26.17 5.25
C SER A 41 -8.11 -25.82 5.47
N ARG A 42 -7.17 -26.74 5.17
CA ARG A 42 -5.73 -26.40 5.10
C ARG A 42 -5.51 -25.28 4.09
N ARG A 43 -6.00 -25.40 2.86
CA ARG A 43 -5.80 -24.41 1.78
C ARG A 43 -6.34 -23.03 2.16
N ARG A 44 -7.52 -22.93 2.80
CA ARG A 44 -8.03 -21.66 3.35
C ARG A 44 -7.08 -21.08 4.41
N ARG A 45 -6.62 -21.89 5.36
CA ARG A 45 -5.70 -21.47 6.42
C ARG A 45 -4.34 -20.99 5.88
N TRP A 46 -3.75 -21.72 4.92
CA TRP A 46 -2.51 -21.34 4.24
C TRP A 46 -2.68 -20.04 3.44
N ARG A 47 -3.79 -19.88 2.71
CA ARG A 47 -4.08 -18.64 1.97
C ARG A 47 -4.20 -17.44 2.91
N THR A 48 -4.89 -17.57 4.03
CA THR A 48 -5.01 -16.46 5.00
C THR A 48 -3.66 -16.09 5.60
N LYS A 49 -2.85 -17.09 6.03
CA LYS A 49 -1.48 -16.84 6.53
C LYS A 49 -0.59 -16.17 5.48
N ALA A 50 -0.58 -16.69 4.26
CA ALA A 50 0.21 -16.13 3.16
C ALA A 50 -0.19 -14.68 2.86
N LEU A 51 -1.49 -14.35 2.91
CA LEU A 51 -1.98 -12.99 2.65
C LEU A 51 -1.61 -12.01 3.77
N VAL A 52 -1.65 -12.44 5.03
CA VAL A 52 -1.17 -11.62 6.16
C VAL A 52 0.33 -11.37 6.05
N ILE A 53 1.13 -12.41 5.77
CA ILE A 53 2.58 -12.27 5.56
C ILE A 53 2.85 -11.31 4.40
N THR A 54 2.14 -11.48 3.28
CA THR A 54 2.27 -10.61 2.10
C THR A 54 1.98 -9.16 2.47
N GLN A 55 0.88 -8.86 3.16
CA GLN A 55 0.57 -7.49 3.60
C GLN A 55 1.68 -6.90 4.49
N LEU A 56 2.19 -7.68 5.44
CA LEU A 56 3.25 -7.22 6.34
C LEU A 56 4.56 -6.93 5.58
N THR A 57 4.94 -7.82 4.65
CA THR A 57 6.14 -7.62 3.81
C THR A 57 6.02 -6.41 2.89
N LEU A 58 4.85 -6.18 2.28
CA LEU A 58 4.61 -5.01 1.45
C LEU A 58 4.71 -3.72 2.26
N ARG A 59 4.15 -3.67 3.49
CA ARG A 59 4.29 -2.49 4.36
C ARG A 59 5.74 -2.23 4.75
N ALA A 60 6.50 -3.27 5.08
CA ALA A 60 7.91 -3.14 5.40
C ALA A 60 8.70 -2.57 4.20
N LEU A 61 8.43 -3.05 2.98
CA LEU A 61 9.05 -2.52 1.76
C LEU A 61 8.70 -1.05 1.52
N VAL A 62 7.44 -0.66 1.72
CA VAL A 62 7.00 0.74 1.58
C VAL A 62 7.76 1.65 2.54
N VAL A 63 7.91 1.25 3.80
CA VAL A 63 8.68 2.00 4.80
C VAL A 63 10.14 2.10 4.38
N ALA A 64 10.75 0.99 3.94
CA ALA A 64 12.15 0.98 3.49
C ALA A 64 12.37 1.91 2.28
N PHE A 65 11.52 1.84 1.26
CA PHE A 65 11.64 2.69 0.08
C PHE A 65 11.35 4.17 0.38
N SER A 66 10.35 4.46 1.23
CA SER A 66 10.05 5.82 1.66
C SER A 66 11.20 6.42 2.47
N LEU A 67 11.78 5.65 3.40
CA LEU A 67 12.97 6.06 4.16
C LEU A 67 14.16 6.31 3.25
N ALA A 68 14.42 5.42 2.28
CA ALA A 68 15.48 5.61 1.31
C ALA A 68 15.26 6.92 0.51
N ALA A 69 14.04 7.16 0.02
CA ALA A 69 13.70 8.39 -0.69
C ALA A 69 13.91 9.64 0.19
N ILE A 70 13.51 9.60 1.45
CA ILE A 70 13.71 10.69 2.43
C ILE A 70 15.20 10.94 2.65
N ILE A 71 15.98 9.89 2.94
CA ILE A 71 17.41 9.98 3.22
C ILE A 71 18.15 10.54 2.01
N ILE A 72 17.88 10.04 0.81
CA ILE A 72 18.49 10.54 -0.43
C ILE A 72 18.13 12.01 -0.64
N THR A 73 16.87 12.39 -0.44
CA THR A 73 16.41 13.78 -0.59
C THR A 73 17.06 14.73 0.43
N ILE A 74 17.22 14.31 1.68
CA ILE A 74 17.87 15.10 2.74
C ILE A 74 19.39 15.17 2.53
N THR A 75 19.99 14.10 2.02
CA THR A 75 21.44 13.97 1.79
C THR A 75 21.86 14.60 0.47
N ALA A 76 20.91 14.87 -0.44
CA ALA A 76 21.09 15.65 -1.66
C ALA A 76 21.30 17.14 -1.33
N LYS A 77 22.29 17.44 -0.49
CA LYS A 77 22.82 18.78 -0.26
C LYS A 77 24.00 18.94 -1.21
N GLN A 78 23.81 19.63 -2.32
CA GLN A 78 24.91 20.16 -3.08
C GLN A 78 24.81 21.68 -3.11
N THR A 79 25.85 22.31 -2.57
CA THR A 79 26.16 23.72 -2.83
C THR A 79 26.99 23.74 -4.10
N VAL A 80 26.46 24.32 -5.18
CA VAL A 80 27.26 24.54 -6.40
C VAL A 80 27.48 26.03 -6.56
N ASN A 81 28.71 26.39 -6.91
CA ASN A 81 29.07 27.77 -7.23
C ASN A 81 29.05 27.92 -8.75
N VAL A 82 28.12 28.69 -9.30
CA VAL A 82 28.07 28.99 -10.75
C VAL A 82 28.44 30.47 -10.95
N GLY A 83 29.72 30.72 -11.21
CA GLY A 83 30.24 32.07 -11.43
C GLY A 83 30.21 32.94 -10.17
N ILE A 84 29.57 34.12 -10.24
CA ILE A 84 29.43 35.10 -9.13
C ILE A 84 28.23 34.77 -8.23
N LEU A 85 27.41 33.77 -8.58
CA LEU A 85 26.20 33.39 -7.86
C LEU A 85 26.36 32.02 -7.17
N THR A 86 26.34 32.03 -5.84
CA THR A 86 26.33 30.83 -4.99
C THR A 86 24.93 30.24 -4.94
N PHE A 87 24.59 29.34 -5.88
CA PHE A 87 23.33 28.61 -5.81
C PHE A 87 23.43 27.46 -4.80
N THR A 88 23.01 27.74 -3.57
CA THR A 88 22.77 26.70 -2.57
C THR A 88 21.45 26.02 -2.89
N ALA A 89 21.47 25.01 -3.77
CA ALA A 89 20.28 24.20 -4.07
C ALA A 89 19.93 23.31 -2.88
N ARG A 90 19.27 23.88 -1.88
CA ARG A 90 18.62 23.12 -0.79
C ARG A 90 17.30 22.57 -1.31
N TYR A 91 16.91 21.39 -0.83
CA TYR A 91 15.55 20.83 -0.99
C TYR A 91 14.43 21.83 -0.64
N ASN A 92 14.76 22.86 0.16
CA ASN A 92 13.88 23.90 0.65
C ASN A 92 13.49 24.98 -0.38
N TYR A 93 14.16 25.06 -1.54
CA TYR A 93 13.93 26.12 -2.53
C TYR A 93 12.72 25.85 -3.43
N SER A 94 12.37 24.59 -3.70
CA SER A 94 11.20 24.24 -4.50
C SER A 94 10.09 23.70 -3.61
N SER A 95 8.93 24.34 -3.65
CA SER A 95 7.73 23.91 -2.91
C SER A 95 7.33 22.48 -3.27
N ALA A 96 7.50 22.07 -4.52
CA ALA A 96 7.20 20.70 -4.98
C ALA A 96 8.07 19.65 -4.30
N MET A 97 9.37 19.93 -4.14
CA MET A 97 10.30 19.01 -3.48
C MET A 97 10.03 18.89 -1.98
N ARG A 98 9.68 20.00 -1.34
CA ARG A 98 9.24 20.00 0.05
C ARG A 98 7.95 19.20 0.23
N PHE A 99 7.01 19.36 -0.69
CA PHE A 99 5.77 18.58 -0.70
C PHE A 99 6.03 17.09 -0.89
N GLN A 100 6.87 16.71 -1.86
CA GLN A 100 7.26 15.31 -2.08
C GLN A 100 7.94 14.69 -0.85
N LEU A 101 8.86 15.43 -0.21
CA LEU A 101 9.52 14.98 1.02
C LEU A 101 8.51 14.85 2.18
N GLY A 102 7.62 15.83 2.33
CA GLY A 102 6.57 15.84 3.35
C GLY A 102 5.60 14.66 3.17
N ALA A 103 5.17 14.41 1.92
CA ALA A 103 4.31 13.29 1.57
C ALA A 103 4.95 11.95 1.93
N ASN A 104 6.20 11.71 1.52
CA ASN A 104 6.93 10.48 1.86
C ASN A 104 7.14 10.33 3.36
N SER A 105 7.38 11.44 4.09
CA SER A 105 7.53 11.43 5.55
C SER A 105 6.24 11.01 6.26
N VAL A 106 5.10 11.59 5.87
CA VAL A 106 3.78 11.23 6.41
C VAL A 106 3.44 9.78 6.11
N VAL A 107 3.67 9.33 4.87
CA VAL A 107 3.46 7.94 4.45
C VAL A 107 4.33 6.99 5.27
N CYS A 108 5.60 7.31 5.46
CA CYS A 108 6.51 6.51 6.28
C CYS A 108 6.04 6.39 7.73
N ALA A 109 5.70 7.52 8.37
CA ALA A 109 5.27 7.55 9.77
C ALA A 109 3.96 6.79 10.00
N LEU A 110 2.95 7.04 9.17
CA LEU A 110 1.64 6.40 9.28
C LEU A 110 1.70 4.91 8.90
N SER A 111 2.51 4.53 7.91
CA SER A 111 2.73 3.12 7.57
C SER A 111 3.44 2.36 8.69
N PHE A 112 4.45 2.97 9.32
CA PHE A 112 5.14 2.39 10.46
C PHE A 112 4.21 2.23 11.67
N LEU A 113 3.41 3.26 11.97
CA LEU A 113 2.41 3.19 13.04
C LEU A 113 1.38 2.08 12.77
N SER A 114 0.87 1.99 11.55
CA SER A 114 -0.06 0.93 11.15
C SER A 114 0.54 -0.47 11.28
N MET A 115 1.81 -0.63 10.89
CA MET A 115 2.55 -1.88 11.07
C MET A 115 2.72 -2.23 12.55
N LEU A 116 3.06 -1.25 13.39
CA LEU A 116 3.22 -1.46 14.83
C LEU A 116 1.89 -1.86 15.48
N LEU A 117 0.81 -1.17 15.17
CA LEU A 117 -0.54 -1.49 15.66
C LEU A 117 -1.00 -2.88 15.22
N PHE A 118 -0.54 -3.39 14.07
CA PHE A 118 -0.84 -4.74 13.63
C PHE A 118 0.01 -5.81 14.33
N VAL A 119 1.26 -5.51 14.68
CA VAL A 119 2.20 -6.47 15.32
C VAL A 119 2.02 -6.57 16.83
N LEU A 120 1.65 -5.49 17.53
CA LEU A 120 1.47 -5.48 18.99
C LEU A 120 0.43 -6.50 19.50
N PRO A 121 -0.77 -6.62 18.91
CA PRO A 121 -1.76 -7.61 19.33
C PRO A 121 -1.32 -9.06 19.08
N LEU A 122 -0.47 -9.30 18.08
CA LEU A 122 0.06 -10.64 17.78
C LEU A 122 1.06 -11.13 18.83
N ARG A 123 1.66 -10.23 19.63
CA ARG A 123 2.61 -10.59 20.70
C ARG A 123 1.96 -10.84 22.05
N SER A 124 0.83 -10.20 22.33
CA SER A 124 0.06 -10.47 23.54
C SER A 124 -0.72 -11.77 23.36
N ALA A 125 -0.43 -12.78 24.17
CA ALA A 125 -0.95 -14.16 24.09
C ALA A 125 -2.48 -14.31 24.28
N HIS A 126 -3.25 -13.23 24.17
CA HIS A 126 -4.70 -13.28 24.17
C HIS A 126 -5.20 -13.12 22.73
N PRO A 127 -5.67 -14.20 22.07
CA PRO A 127 -6.28 -14.13 20.75
C PRO A 127 -7.65 -13.47 20.92
N GLN A 128 -7.66 -12.15 21.10
CA GLN A 128 -8.89 -11.40 21.02
C GLN A 128 -9.30 -11.45 19.55
N SER A 129 -10.37 -12.21 19.32
CA SER A 129 -11.20 -12.21 18.13
C SER A 129 -11.01 -10.95 17.29
N GLU A 130 -10.54 -11.17 16.05
CA GLU A 130 -10.60 -10.27 14.90
C GLU A 130 -11.53 -9.06 15.17
N PRO A 131 -11.04 -7.82 15.33
CA PRO A 131 -11.94 -6.67 15.38
C PRO A 131 -12.59 -6.53 13.99
N PRO A 132 -13.87 -6.89 13.80
CA PRO A 132 -14.47 -7.03 12.47
C PRO A 132 -14.70 -5.67 11.79
N GLY A 133 -14.48 -4.56 12.50
CA GLY A 133 -14.71 -3.20 12.02
C GLY A 133 -13.50 -2.47 11.42
N ASN A 134 -12.26 -2.95 11.63
CA ASN A 134 -11.07 -2.16 11.28
C ASN A 134 -10.53 -2.34 9.85
N TYR A 135 -11.00 -3.35 9.11
CA TYR A 135 -10.51 -3.59 7.74
C TYR A 135 -10.89 -2.47 6.76
N PHE A 136 -12.08 -1.89 6.92
CA PHE A 136 -12.50 -0.74 6.12
C PHE A 136 -11.66 0.51 6.43
N TYR A 137 -11.38 0.76 7.72
CA TYR A 137 -10.52 1.86 8.13
C TYR A 137 -9.09 1.71 7.58
N LEU A 138 -8.54 0.51 7.63
CA LEU A 138 -7.21 0.19 7.10
C LEU A 138 -7.16 0.40 5.57
N LEU A 139 -8.20 -0.06 4.85
CA LEU A 139 -8.35 0.20 3.41
C LEU A 139 -8.41 1.70 3.10
N LEU A 140 -9.21 2.46 3.84
CA LEU A 140 -9.37 3.90 3.63
C LEU A 140 -8.06 4.64 3.92
N HIS A 141 -7.38 4.26 5.00
CA HIS A 141 -6.06 4.77 5.34
C HIS A 141 -5.04 4.51 4.22
N ASP A 142 -4.97 3.27 3.71
CA ASP A 142 -4.04 2.91 2.64
C ASP A 142 -4.36 3.64 1.33
N MET A 143 -5.64 3.86 1.02
CA MET A 143 -6.07 4.68 -0.10
C MET A 143 -5.58 6.12 0.03
N VAL A 144 -5.78 6.76 1.19
CA VAL A 144 -5.35 8.14 1.44
C VAL A 144 -3.84 8.27 1.29
N LEU A 145 -3.07 7.34 1.86
CA LEU A 145 -1.62 7.35 1.73
C LEU A 145 -1.16 7.15 0.27
N THR A 146 -1.86 6.30 -0.48
CA THR A 146 -1.53 6.02 -1.89
C THR A 146 -1.75 7.26 -2.75
N MET A 147 -2.83 8.01 -2.50
CA MET A 147 -3.10 9.27 -3.17
C MET A 147 -2.11 10.38 -2.78
N LEU A 148 -1.68 10.39 -1.51
CA LEU A 148 -0.69 11.35 -1.03
C LEU A 148 0.68 11.14 -1.70
N VAL A 149 1.16 9.89 -1.78
CA VAL A 149 2.47 9.60 -2.39
C VAL A 149 2.49 9.87 -3.90
N ILE A 150 1.43 9.52 -4.64
CA ILE A 150 1.39 9.76 -6.09
C ILE A 150 1.31 11.26 -6.42
N SER A 151 0.57 12.03 -5.61
CA SER A 151 0.51 13.50 -5.74
C SER A 151 1.90 14.12 -5.58
N GLY A 152 2.64 13.70 -4.57
CA GLY A 152 4.02 14.13 -4.39
C GLY A 152 4.94 13.71 -5.55
N CYS A 153 4.81 12.47 -6.03
CA CYS A 153 5.61 11.97 -7.17
C CYS A 153 5.33 12.77 -8.45
N ALA A 154 4.07 13.14 -8.69
CA ALA A 154 3.69 13.99 -9.82
C ALA A 154 4.32 15.38 -9.70
N ALA A 155 4.21 16.03 -8.53
CA ALA A 155 4.83 17.34 -8.30
C ALA A 155 6.36 17.31 -8.48
N GLY A 156 7.02 16.30 -7.93
CA GLY A 156 8.45 16.11 -8.08
C GLY A 156 8.87 15.79 -9.52
N SER A 157 8.06 15.04 -10.27
CA SER A 157 8.32 14.76 -11.68
C SER A 157 8.20 15.99 -12.56
N THR A 158 7.23 16.87 -12.32
CA THR A 158 7.09 18.14 -13.04
C THR A 158 8.32 19.01 -12.84
N VAL A 159 8.77 19.17 -11.59
CA VAL A 159 9.98 19.97 -11.31
C VAL A 159 11.24 19.28 -11.83
N GLY A 160 11.33 17.94 -11.75
CA GLY A 160 12.43 17.19 -12.33
C GLY A 160 12.52 17.32 -13.85
N TYR A 161 11.36 17.36 -14.53
CA TYR A 161 11.28 17.56 -15.97
C TYR A 161 11.75 18.97 -16.36
N LEU A 162 11.28 19.99 -15.65
CA LEU A 162 11.72 21.38 -15.84
C LEU A 162 13.22 21.54 -15.55
N ALA A 163 13.74 20.86 -14.53
CA ALA A 163 15.16 20.92 -14.18
C ALA A 163 16.06 20.28 -15.26
N LYS A 164 15.57 19.26 -15.96
CA LYS A 164 16.31 18.52 -16.99
C LYS A 164 16.26 19.19 -18.36
N TYR A 165 15.09 19.64 -18.79
CA TYR A 165 14.87 20.12 -20.16
C TYR A 165 14.72 21.64 -20.26
N GLY A 166 14.39 22.33 -19.16
CA GLY A 166 14.07 23.76 -19.19
C GLY A 166 12.81 24.07 -20.00
N GLN A 167 12.58 25.35 -20.24
CA GLN A 167 11.61 25.84 -21.21
C GLN A 167 12.29 26.92 -22.06
N GLU A 168 12.26 26.78 -23.38
CA GLU A 168 12.87 27.78 -24.27
C GLU A 168 12.07 29.09 -24.30
N GLN A 169 10.73 29.02 -24.16
CA GLN A 169 9.85 30.19 -24.23
C GLN A 169 9.63 30.91 -22.90
N GLY A 170 9.81 30.23 -21.77
CA GLY A 170 9.75 30.84 -20.45
C GLY A 170 11.11 30.67 -19.81
N SER A 171 11.79 31.77 -19.46
CA SER A 171 13.17 31.91 -18.96
C SER A 171 13.66 30.91 -17.88
N TRP A 172 13.56 29.61 -18.14
CA TRP A 172 13.86 28.48 -17.27
C TRP A 172 15.00 27.70 -17.88
N ILE A 173 16.19 27.94 -17.35
CA ILE A 173 17.42 27.26 -17.76
C ILE A 173 17.45 25.82 -17.23
N ALA A 174 18.05 24.91 -18.00
CA ALA A 174 18.24 23.52 -17.58
C ALA A 174 19.36 23.42 -16.51
N PHE A 175 18.96 23.41 -15.24
CA PHE A 175 19.91 23.38 -14.12
C PHE A 175 20.64 22.03 -13.98
N CYS A 176 20.05 20.91 -14.44
CA CYS A 176 20.68 19.59 -14.33
C CYS A 176 21.98 19.44 -15.14
N THR A 177 22.23 20.30 -16.13
CA THR A 177 23.49 20.33 -16.88
C THR A 177 24.67 20.77 -16.01
N TYR A 178 24.43 21.63 -15.03
CA TYR A 178 25.45 22.12 -14.09
C TYR A 178 25.51 21.31 -12.80
N LEU A 179 24.38 20.75 -12.35
CA LEU A 179 24.26 19.99 -11.09
C LEU A 179 23.97 18.50 -11.32
N HIS A 180 24.85 17.81 -12.04
CA HIS A 180 24.61 16.42 -12.44
C HIS A 180 24.39 15.47 -11.25
N ARG A 181 25.18 15.60 -10.17
CA ARG A 181 25.09 14.72 -9.00
C ARG A 181 23.80 14.93 -8.19
N PHE A 182 23.39 16.17 -7.96
CA PHE A 182 22.12 16.50 -7.31
C PHE A 182 20.94 15.99 -8.13
N CYS A 183 20.95 16.20 -9.45
CA CYS A 183 19.88 15.76 -10.35
C CYS A 183 19.74 14.24 -10.35
N ASN A 184 20.87 13.51 -10.35
CA ASN A 184 20.86 12.05 -10.26
C ASN A 184 20.32 11.55 -8.90
N GLN A 185 20.74 12.17 -7.79
CA GLN A 185 20.21 11.83 -6.46
C GLN A 185 18.71 12.10 -6.36
N LEU A 186 18.25 13.22 -6.92
CA LEU A 186 16.84 13.57 -6.97
C LEU A 186 16.03 12.55 -7.79
N GLN A 187 16.53 12.17 -8.97
CA GLN A 187 15.91 11.15 -9.80
C GLN A 187 15.87 9.79 -9.10
N ALA A 188 16.93 9.42 -8.39
CA ALA A 188 16.95 8.20 -7.57
C ALA A 188 15.90 8.25 -6.45
N ALA A 189 15.79 9.37 -5.73
CA ALA A 189 14.76 9.55 -4.69
C ALA A 189 13.33 9.43 -5.25
N LEU A 190 13.07 10.02 -6.43
CA LEU A 190 11.79 9.87 -7.13
C LEU A 190 11.52 8.43 -7.54
N ALA A 191 12.52 7.70 -8.03
CA ALA A 191 12.39 6.29 -8.38
C ALA A 191 12.00 5.43 -7.17
N PHE A 192 12.63 5.65 -6.02
CA PHE A 192 12.25 4.97 -4.77
C PHE A 192 10.82 5.33 -4.32
N ALA A 193 10.40 6.59 -4.45
CA ALA A 193 9.04 7.00 -4.12
C ALA A 193 7.99 6.36 -5.05
N TYR A 194 8.28 6.23 -6.35
CA TYR A 194 7.43 5.49 -7.29
C TYR A 194 7.34 4.01 -6.92
N LEU A 195 8.45 3.39 -6.51
CA LEU A 195 8.44 2.00 -6.07
C LEU A 195 7.59 1.82 -4.80
N ALA A 196 7.67 2.75 -3.86
CA ALA A 196 6.80 2.79 -2.68
C ALA A 196 5.32 2.91 -3.07
N PHE A 197 4.99 3.78 -4.05
CA PHE A 197 3.64 3.89 -4.60
C PHE A 197 3.13 2.57 -5.18
N PHE A 198 3.93 1.88 -6.01
CA PHE A 198 3.52 0.59 -6.57
C PHE A 198 3.25 -0.45 -5.49
N CYS A 199 4.10 -0.53 -4.46
CA CYS A 199 3.87 -1.44 -3.34
C CYS A 199 2.57 -1.11 -2.59
N MET A 200 2.28 0.17 -2.35
CA MET A 200 1.02 0.58 -1.71
C MET A 200 -0.20 0.30 -2.57
N PHE A 201 -0.11 0.56 -3.88
CA PHE A 201 -1.18 0.27 -4.83
C PHE A 201 -1.54 -1.23 -4.85
N VAL A 202 -0.54 -2.12 -4.87
CA VAL A 202 -0.76 -3.57 -4.78
C VAL A 202 -1.42 -3.93 -3.45
N LEU A 203 -0.97 -3.32 -2.34
CA LEU A 203 -1.55 -3.55 -1.02
C LEU A 203 -3.04 -3.17 -0.99
N THR A 204 -3.39 -2.01 -1.56
CA THR A 204 -4.76 -1.54 -1.71
C THR A 204 -5.63 -2.52 -2.51
N ILE A 205 -5.12 -3.06 -3.63
CA ILE A 205 -5.85 -4.05 -4.43
C ILE A 205 -6.10 -5.34 -3.63
N VAL A 206 -5.08 -5.81 -2.89
CA VAL A 206 -5.21 -6.99 -2.04
C VAL A 206 -6.25 -6.77 -0.95
N ALA A 207 -6.24 -5.59 -0.31
CA ALA A 207 -7.23 -5.22 0.72
C ALA A 207 -8.66 -5.13 0.15
N ALA A 208 -8.84 -4.52 -1.01
CA ALA A 208 -10.14 -4.45 -1.69
C ALA A 208 -10.66 -5.85 -2.10
N SER A 209 -9.76 -6.71 -2.60
CA SER A 209 -10.09 -8.09 -2.98
C SER A 209 -10.57 -8.91 -1.77
N LYS A 210 -10.02 -8.66 -0.58
CA LYS A 210 -10.45 -9.28 0.68
C LYS A 210 -11.85 -8.84 1.07
N LEU A 211 -12.15 -7.54 1.00
CA LEU A 211 -13.47 -7.00 1.33
C LEU A 211 -14.56 -7.64 0.46
N LYS A 212 -14.33 -7.77 -0.86
CA LYS A 212 -15.26 -8.41 -1.79
C LYS A 212 -15.53 -9.88 -1.46
N SER A 213 -14.54 -10.60 -0.93
CA SER A 213 -14.67 -12.02 -0.57
C SER A 213 -15.43 -12.28 0.73
N HIS A 214 -15.64 -11.26 1.56
CA HIS A 214 -16.36 -11.39 2.84
C HIS A 214 -17.86 -11.04 2.70
N VAL A 215 -18.22 -10.26 1.67
CA VAL A 215 -19.61 -9.85 1.37
C VAL A 215 -20.38 -10.92 0.58
N ARG A 216 -19.70 -11.95 0.05
CA ARG A 216 -20.29 -13.01 -0.79
C ARG A 216 -20.27 -14.34 -0.06
#